data_AF-A0A2T4AKV4-F1
#
_entry.id   AF-A0A2T4AKV4-F1
#
_cell.length_a   1.000
_cell.length_b   1.000
_cell.length_c   1.000
_cell.angle_alpha   90.00
_cell.angle_beta   90.00
_cell.angle_gamma   90.00
#
_symmetry.space_group_name_H-M   'P 1'
#
loop_
_entity.id
_entity.type
_entity.pdbx_description
1 polymer ?
#
loop_
_entity_poly.entity_id
_entity_poly.type
_entity_poly.pdbx_seq_one_letter_code
_entity_poly.pdbx_strand_id
1 'polypeptide(L)'
;MDGLSDDSPFISVIFVADWIDRGGFWLLVLPFALFWYHVTHRRSDLVIIVICLAWNLRCSIIPLCYELARSRLALGSVALTATVSIGLQLFGYIWKWRHIDEPQSGTPSAYLIPCRVTHSREHPKKHAFSYSYLTVGISVGYRGNVNGMISVDDPDVSTSWLSKIWRARSWFRVDAADYLERGNNKLGLRAKLDKYLISQDANPADYPHAFLVTVPKFLGYQFSPVSFWYLYSSDRTLSAVVVEMNNTFGERRPYLVLRDTTDDATRITSNEVSQLTPVWLNGTWKKDFHMSPFNSRNGSYSLLARDPFEGNMEGFRGIDIALNLVSSKGQPKLDVRLYSEGKALEASQMGPLEQAKFVLT
;
A
#
# COMPACT_ATOMS: atom_id res chain seq x y z
N MET A 1 22.17 -23.57 52.56
CA MET A 1 22.90 -22.43 51.97
C MET A 1 24.03 -22.14 52.93
N ASP A 2 25.20 -22.73 52.69
CA ASP A 2 26.39 -22.49 53.50
C ASP A 2 27.25 -21.52 52.71
N GLY A 3 27.26 -20.24 53.08
CA GLY A 3 28.01 -19.23 52.34
C GLY A 3 27.62 -17.78 52.56
N LEU A 4 26.98 -17.41 53.67
CA LEU A 4 26.79 -16.02 54.05
C LEU A 4 27.39 -15.82 55.44
N SER A 5 28.42 -14.96 55.53
CA SER A 5 28.93 -14.51 56.82
C SER A 5 27.88 -13.63 57.49
N ASP A 6 27.75 -13.72 58.82
CA ASP A 6 26.74 -13.02 59.62
C ASP A 6 26.76 -11.48 59.47
N ASP A 7 27.85 -10.91 58.95
CA ASP A 7 28.00 -9.48 58.67
C ASP A 7 27.55 -9.06 57.26
N SER A 8 26.89 -9.94 56.50
CA SER A 8 26.45 -9.61 55.13
C SER A 8 25.31 -8.57 55.15
N PRO A 9 25.45 -7.42 54.47
CA PRO A 9 24.40 -6.40 54.38
C PRO A 9 23.14 -6.91 53.64
N PHE A 10 23.21 -8.10 53.03
CA PHE A 10 22.12 -8.72 52.30
C PHE A 10 21.31 -9.73 53.13
N ILE A 11 21.72 -10.05 54.36
CA ILE A 11 21.00 -11.01 55.22
C ILE A 11 19.58 -10.51 55.54
N SER A 12 19.44 -9.20 55.79
CA SER A 12 18.14 -8.56 56.04
C SER A 12 17.24 -8.60 54.81
N VAL A 13 17.82 -8.46 53.62
CA VAL A 13 17.09 -8.53 52.33
C VAL A 13 16.62 -9.96 52.05
N ILE A 14 17.44 -10.96 52.40
CA ILE A 14 17.12 -12.38 52.24
C ILE A 14 16.01 -12.81 53.21
N PHE A 15 16.02 -12.34 54.46
CA PHE A 15 14.93 -12.61 55.40
C PHE A 15 13.62 -11.94 55.00
N VAL A 16 13.66 -10.72 54.44
CA VAL A 16 12.48 -10.07 53.88
C VAL A 16 11.97 -10.83 52.67
N ALA A 17 12.86 -11.34 51.80
CA ALA A 17 12.47 -12.15 50.65
C ALA A 17 11.85 -13.50 51.06
N ASP A 18 12.43 -14.22 52.04
CA ASP A 18 11.88 -15.49 52.57
C ASP A 18 10.56 -15.27 53.34
N TRP A 19 10.42 -14.14 54.04
CA TRP A 19 9.17 -13.75 54.70
C TRP A 19 8.04 -13.41 53.71
N ILE A 20 8.39 -12.74 52.60
CA ILE A 20 7.45 -12.46 51.50
C ILE A 20 7.02 -13.76 50.79
N ASP A 21 7.95 -14.70 50.60
CA ASP A 21 7.69 -15.98 49.92
C ASP A 21 6.76 -16.89 50.76
N ARG A 22 6.88 -16.87 52.09
CA ARG A 22 6.02 -17.66 53.00
C ARG A 22 4.67 -17.01 53.32
N GLY A 23 4.53 -15.70 53.15
CA GLY A 23 3.40 -14.92 53.68
C GLY A 23 2.20 -14.70 52.76
N GLY A 24 2.25 -15.08 51.48
CA GLY A 24 1.12 -14.87 50.56
C GLY A 24 0.74 -13.41 50.29
N PHE A 25 1.61 -12.45 50.64
CA PHE A 25 1.35 -11.00 50.52
C PHE A 25 1.72 -10.39 49.15
N TRP A 26 1.80 -11.22 48.11
CA TRP A 26 2.14 -10.79 46.74
C TRP A 26 1.17 -9.75 46.13
N LEU A 27 -0.07 -9.71 46.63
CA LEU A 27 -1.07 -8.72 46.24
C LEU A 27 -0.69 -7.28 46.67
N LEU A 28 0.23 -7.10 47.62
CA LEU A 28 0.72 -5.78 48.05
C LEU A 28 2.00 -5.32 47.33
N VAL A 29 2.71 -6.24 46.65
CA VAL A 29 3.95 -5.94 45.93
C VAL A 29 3.68 -5.18 44.63
N LEU A 30 2.63 -5.55 43.90
CA LEU A 30 2.25 -4.92 42.64
C LEU A 30 1.84 -3.44 42.81
N PRO A 31 0.97 -3.09 43.77
CA PRO A 31 0.60 -1.69 44.04
C PRO A 31 1.78 -0.84 44.51
N PHE A 32 2.65 -1.39 45.37
CA PHE A 32 3.84 -0.69 45.86
C PHE A 32 4.87 -0.42 44.75
N ALA A 33 5.10 -1.41 43.88
CA ALA A 33 6.00 -1.27 42.74
C ALA A 33 5.46 -0.30 41.67
N LEU A 34 4.15 -0.32 41.41
CA LEU A 34 3.49 0.65 40.54
C LEU A 34 3.56 2.07 41.12
N PHE A 35 3.34 2.22 42.43
CA PHE A 35 3.48 3.49 43.14
C PHE A 35 4.92 4.01 43.06
N TRP A 36 5.92 3.16 43.33
CA TRP A 36 7.33 3.53 43.28
C TRP A 36 7.81 3.90 41.86
N TYR A 37 7.35 3.17 40.82
CA TYR A 37 7.60 3.50 39.43
C TYR A 37 6.99 4.86 39.03
N HIS A 38 5.80 5.15 39.56
CA HIS A 38 5.13 6.43 39.31
C HIS A 38 5.87 7.63 39.93
N VAL A 39 6.59 7.40 41.03
CA VAL A 39 7.39 8.41 41.73
C VAL A 39 8.78 8.60 41.10
N THR A 40 9.38 7.55 40.54
CA THR A 40 10.81 7.57 40.13
C THR A 40 11.05 7.54 38.61
N HIS A 41 10.06 7.15 37.81
CA HIS A 41 10.10 7.11 36.33
C HIS A 41 11.30 6.39 35.68
N ARG A 42 11.98 5.48 36.38
CA ARG A 42 13.10 4.70 35.81
C ARG A 42 12.64 3.37 35.23
N ARG A 43 13.03 3.10 33.98
CA ARG A 43 12.59 1.94 33.17
C ARG A 43 13.32 0.61 33.49
N SER A 44 14.45 0.66 34.21
CA SER A 44 15.21 -0.53 34.64
C SER A 44 14.41 -1.43 35.58
N ASP A 45 13.56 -0.83 36.40
CA ASP A 45 12.92 -1.52 37.51
C ASP A 45 11.71 -2.32 37.04
N LEU A 46 11.02 -1.87 35.98
CA LEU A 46 9.98 -2.63 35.28
C LEU A 46 10.52 -3.93 34.69
N VAL A 47 11.76 -3.93 34.18
CA VAL A 47 12.37 -5.12 33.59
C VAL A 47 12.67 -6.15 34.68
N ILE A 48 13.18 -5.71 35.84
CA ILE A 48 13.42 -6.59 36.99
C ILE A 48 12.10 -7.14 37.55
N ILE A 49 11.05 -6.31 37.64
CA ILE A 49 9.70 -6.74 38.07
C ILE A 49 9.10 -7.77 37.10
N VAL A 50 9.24 -7.58 35.78
CA VAL A 50 8.79 -8.55 34.77
C VAL A 50 9.60 -9.84 34.84
N ILE A 51 10.91 -9.77 35.11
CA ILE A 51 11.77 -10.95 35.28
C ILE A 51 11.39 -11.69 36.57
N CYS A 52 11.13 -11.00 37.69
CA CYS A 52 10.68 -11.61 38.95
C CYS A 52 9.27 -12.22 38.85
N LEU A 53 8.35 -11.53 38.17
CA LEU A 53 7.02 -12.06 37.83
C LEU A 53 7.14 -13.30 36.94
N ALA A 54 7.98 -13.26 35.90
CA ALA A 54 8.22 -14.40 35.01
C ALA A 54 8.91 -15.58 35.72
N TRP A 55 9.74 -15.31 36.73
CA TRP A 55 10.41 -16.33 37.54
C TRP A 55 9.42 -17.04 38.48
N ASN A 56 8.51 -16.31 39.14
CA ASN A 56 7.51 -16.90 40.05
C ASN A 56 6.24 -17.43 39.33
N LEU A 57 5.96 -16.95 38.11
CA LEU A 57 4.88 -17.49 37.26
C LEU A 57 5.11 -18.94 36.83
N ARG A 58 6.36 -19.45 36.86
CA ARG A 58 6.64 -20.87 36.58
C ARG A 58 5.98 -21.83 37.59
N CYS A 59 5.78 -21.42 38.84
CA CYS A 59 5.22 -22.27 39.89
C CYS A 59 3.68 -22.17 40.03
N SER A 60 3.07 -21.07 39.55
CA SER A 60 1.59 -20.88 39.61
C SER A 60 0.84 -21.24 38.33
N ILE A 61 1.49 -21.20 37.15
CA ILE A 61 0.82 -21.53 35.88
C ILE A 61 0.44 -23.02 35.80
N ILE A 62 1.28 -23.92 36.31
CA ILE A 62 1.03 -25.36 36.23
C ILE A 62 -0.22 -25.77 37.04
N PRO A 63 -0.39 -25.40 38.33
CA PRO A 63 -1.63 -25.70 39.06
C PRO A 63 -2.86 -24.96 38.52
N LEU A 64 -2.70 -23.73 38.03
CA LEU A 64 -3.80 -22.96 37.42
C LEU A 64 -4.28 -23.61 36.11
N CYS A 65 -3.37 -23.99 35.22
CA CYS A 65 -3.69 -24.74 34.00
C CYS A 65 -4.25 -26.13 34.31
N TYR A 66 -3.81 -26.78 35.39
CA TYR A 66 -4.33 -28.07 35.83
C TYR A 66 -5.78 -27.98 36.35
N GLU A 67 -6.11 -26.98 37.18
CA GLU A 67 -7.48 -26.72 37.66
C GLU A 67 -8.41 -26.24 36.53
N LEU A 68 -7.93 -25.38 35.63
CA LEU A 68 -8.67 -24.96 34.43
C LEU A 68 -8.93 -26.13 33.47
N ALA A 69 -7.99 -27.07 33.32
CA ALA A 69 -8.17 -28.26 32.50
C ALA A 69 -9.11 -29.30 33.14
N ARG A 70 -9.18 -29.35 34.47
CA ARG A 70 -10.03 -30.28 35.23
C ARG A 70 -11.50 -29.83 35.28
N SER A 71 -11.75 -28.53 35.24
CA SER A 71 -13.08 -27.92 35.28
C SER A 71 -13.65 -27.67 33.88
N ARG A 72 -14.59 -28.52 33.42
CA ARG A 72 -15.28 -28.34 32.14
C ARG A 72 -16.02 -26.98 32.03
N LEU A 73 -16.51 -26.45 33.15
CA LEU A 73 -17.19 -25.16 33.22
C LEU A 73 -16.21 -23.98 33.09
N ALA A 74 -15.04 -24.07 33.73
CA ALA A 74 -14.01 -23.03 33.61
C ALA A 74 -13.44 -22.96 32.19
N LEU A 75 -13.12 -24.11 31.58
CA LEU A 75 -12.72 -24.21 30.17
C LEU A 75 -13.76 -23.60 29.22
N GLY A 76 -15.06 -23.89 29.45
CA GLY A 76 -16.15 -23.30 28.69
C GLY A 76 -16.24 -21.78 28.84
N SER A 77 -16.07 -21.26 30.04
CA SER A 77 -16.11 -19.80 30.31
C SER A 77 -14.94 -19.04 29.68
N VAL A 78 -13.73 -19.62 29.68
CA VAL A 78 -12.55 -19.05 29.03
C VAL A 78 -12.71 -19.08 27.51
N ALA A 79 -13.19 -20.18 26.94
CA ALA A 79 -13.47 -20.25 25.50
C ALA A 79 -14.55 -19.24 25.07
N LEU A 80 -15.63 -19.11 25.84
CA LEU A 80 -16.72 -18.16 25.56
C LEU A 80 -16.23 -16.71 25.64
N THR A 81 -15.51 -16.33 26.69
CA THR A 81 -14.99 -14.96 26.85
C THR A 81 -13.94 -14.63 25.79
N ALA A 82 -13.09 -15.58 25.40
CA ALA A 82 -12.17 -15.41 24.27
C ALA A 82 -12.95 -15.21 22.96
N THR A 83 -13.98 -16.02 22.70
CA THR A 83 -14.80 -15.91 21.48
C THR A 83 -15.57 -14.59 21.42
N VAL A 84 -16.16 -14.15 22.53
CA VAL A 84 -16.88 -12.87 22.62
C VAL A 84 -15.91 -11.69 22.48
N SER A 85 -14.72 -11.76 23.08
CA SER A 85 -13.70 -10.71 22.96
C SER A 85 -13.16 -10.61 21.54
N ILE A 86 -12.89 -11.74 20.89
CA ILE A 86 -12.51 -11.80 19.47
C ILE A 86 -13.65 -11.25 18.61
N GLY A 87 -14.90 -11.64 18.88
CA GLY A 87 -16.08 -11.13 18.18
C GLY A 87 -16.27 -9.62 18.32
N LEU A 88 -16.09 -9.06 19.51
CA LEU A 88 -16.17 -7.62 19.78
C LEU A 88 -15.02 -6.85 19.13
N GLN A 89 -13.81 -7.42 19.09
CA GLN A 89 -12.67 -6.83 18.40
C GLN A 89 -12.86 -6.85 16.88
N LEU A 90 -13.34 -7.96 16.32
CA LEU A 90 -13.71 -8.07 14.90
C LEU A 90 -14.86 -7.11 14.55
N PHE A 91 -15.86 -6.97 15.42
CA PHE A 91 -16.95 -6.04 15.23
C PHE A 91 -16.47 -4.58 15.28
N GLY A 92 -15.65 -4.22 16.27
CA GLY A 92 -15.04 -2.89 16.35
C GLY A 92 -14.12 -2.60 15.16
N TYR A 93 -13.44 -3.63 14.63
CA TYR A 93 -12.67 -3.54 13.38
C TYR A 93 -13.61 -3.24 12.20
N ILE A 94 -14.65 -4.05 11.98
CA ILE A 94 -15.63 -3.88 10.91
C ILE A 94 -16.35 -2.52 11.00
N TRP A 95 -16.72 -2.08 12.21
CA TRP A 95 -17.40 -0.81 12.46
C TRP A 95 -16.49 0.39 12.14
N LYS A 96 -15.23 0.33 12.57
CA LYS A 96 -14.23 1.37 12.28
C LYS A 96 -13.73 1.34 10.83
N TRP A 97 -13.88 0.22 10.15
CA TRP A 97 -13.64 0.07 8.71
C TRP A 97 -14.78 0.65 7.86
N ARG A 98 -16.01 0.68 8.40
CA ARG A 98 -17.18 1.32 7.76
C ARG A 98 -17.24 2.83 7.96
N HIS A 99 -16.77 3.36 9.08
CA HIS A 99 -16.67 4.80 9.30
C HIS A 99 -15.32 5.33 8.79
N ILE A 100 -15.25 5.51 7.47
CA ILE A 100 -14.18 6.22 6.80
C ILE A 100 -14.78 7.51 6.23
N ASP A 101 -14.04 8.60 6.41
CA ASP A 101 -14.45 9.98 6.17
C ASP A 101 -15.22 10.17 4.86
N GLU A 102 -16.31 10.94 4.93
CA GLU A 102 -17.04 11.39 3.75
C GLU A 102 -16.08 12.07 2.76
N PRO A 103 -16.13 11.72 1.47
CA PRO A 103 -15.27 12.34 0.48
C PRO A 103 -15.55 13.84 0.42
N GLN A 104 -14.54 14.65 0.73
CA GLN A 104 -14.56 16.08 0.41
C GLN A 104 -14.77 16.23 -1.11
N SER A 105 -15.69 17.13 -1.46
CA SER A 105 -16.31 17.33 -2.79
C SER A 105 -15.46 16.93 -4.00
N GLY A 106 -16.00 16.00 -4.80
CA GLY A 106 -15.38 15.36 -5.96
C GLY A 106 -15.16 13.89 -5.66
N THR A 107 -16.05 13.00 -6.13
CA THR A 107 -15.97 11.56 -5.85
C THR A 107 -14.57 11.03 -6.15
N PRO A 108 -13.84 10.48 -5.16
CA PRO A 108 -12.50 9.95 -5.39
C PRO A 108 -12.62 8.67 -6.22
N SER A 109 -12.24 8.78 -7.49
CA SER A 109 -12.25 7.67 -8.41
C SER A 109 -11.07 6.73 -8.12
N ALA A 110 -11.32 5.72 -7.29
CA ALA A 110 -10.39 4.63 -7.02
C ALA A 110 -10.91 3.32 -7.60
N TYR A 111 -10.19 2.77 -8.56
CA TYR A 111 -10.59 1.57 -9.31
C TYR A 111 -9.60 0.42 -9.07
N LEU A 112 -10.15 -0.77 -8.88
CA LEU A 112 -9.42 -2.03 -9.08
C LEU A 112 -9.62 -2.44 -10.54
N ILE A 113 -8.51 -2.63 -11.25
CA ILE A 113 -8.50 -2.86 -12.69
C ILE A 113 -7.80 -4.21 -12.93
N PRO A 114 -8.56 -5.32 -12.98
CA PRO A 114 -8.06 -6.58 -13.50
C PRO A 114 -7.59 -6.37 -14.93
N CYS A 115 -6.36 -6.79 -15.21
CA CYS A 115 -5.70 -6.57 -16.49
C CYS A 115 -4.99 -7.85 -16.94
N ARG A 116 -4.60 -7.84 -18.21
CA ARG A 116 -3.70 -8.81 -18.79
C ARG A 116 -2.53 -8.08 -19.41
N VAL A 117 -1.34 -8.64 -19.16
CA VAL A 117 -0.11 -8.17 -19.77
C VAL A 117 0.36 -9.20 -20.77
N THR A 118 0.58 -8.77 -22.00
CA THR A 118 1.22 -9.59 -23.04
C THR A 118 2.61 -9.03 -23.32
N HIS A 119 3.60 -9.90 -23.39
CA HIS A 119 4.94 -9.57 -23.86
C HIS A 119 5.26 -10.41 -25.08
N SER A 120 5.69 -9.77 -26.17
CA SER A 120 6.35 -10.42 -27.29
C SER A 120 7.75 -9.86 -27.43
N ARG A 121 8.75 -10.73 -27.48
CA ARG A 121 10.14 -10.37 -27.78
C ARG A 121 10.51 -10.97 -29.11
N GLU A 122 10.94 -10.16 -30.07
CA GLU A 122 11.31 -10.63 -31.41
C GLU A 122 12.80 -11.04 -31.51
N HIS A 123 13.67 -10.44 -30.69
CA HIS A 123 15.12 -10.69 -30.74
C HIS A 123 15.77 -10.81 -29.35
N PRO A 124 16.86 -11.61 -29.19
CA PRO A 124 17.48 -12.48 -30.20
C PRO A 124 16.73 -13.80 -30.42
N LYS A 125 15.94 -14.26 -29.45
CA LYS A 125 15.07 -15.43 -29.54
C LYS A 125 13.62 -15.01 -29.37
N LYS A 126 12.78 -15.36 -30.34
CA LYS A 126 11.34 -15.13 -30.31
C LYS A 126 10.73 -15.80 -29.10
N HIS A 127 9.99 -15.04 -28.31
CA HIS A 127 9.28 -15.54 -27.14
C HIS A 127 8.12 -14.63 -26.82
N ALA A 128 6.94 -15.20 -26.65
CA ALA A 128 5.75 -14.47 -26.27
C ALA A 128 5.06 -15.17 -25.09
N PHE A 129 4.52 -14.39 -24.17
CA PHE A 129 3.76 -14.90 -23.03
C PHE A 129 2.76 -13.86 -22.55
N SER A 130 1.78 -14.32 -21.79
CA SER A 130 0.71 -13.50 -21.24
C SER A 130 0.40 -13.95 -19.81
N TYR A 131 0.07 -13.00 -18.95
CA TYR A 131 -0.31 -13.28 -17.57
C TYR A 131 -1.33 -12.26 -17.04
N SER A 132 -2.14 -12.68 -16.07
CA SER A 132 -3.05 -11.80 -15.35
C SER A 132 -2.27 -10.83 -14.48
N TYR A 133 -2.75 -9.60 -14.40
CA TYR A 133 -2.09 -8.51 -13.71
C TYR A 133 -3.12 -7.61 -13.06
N LEU A 134 -2.93 -7.26 -11.79
CA LEU A 134 -3.83 -6.34 -11.10
C LEU A 134 -3.21 -4.96 -11.05
N THR A 135 -3.92 -3.97 -11.59
CA THR A 135 -3.59 -2.56 -11.45
C THR A 135 -4.67 -1.83 -10.68
N VAL A 136 -4.31 -0.70 -10.09
CA VAL A 136 -5.24 0.25 -9.49
C VAL A 136 -5.16 1.57 -10.23
N GLY A 137 -6.32 2.21 -10.37
CA GLY A 137 -6.44 3.56 -10.91
C GLY A 137 -6.87 4.51 -9.81
N ILE A 138 -6.14 5.58 -9.56
CA ILE A 138 -6.48 6.55 -8.52
C ILE A 138 -6.37 7.99 -9.03
N SER A 139 -7.32 8.84 -8.63
CA SER A 139 -7.21 10.28 -8.83
C SER A 139 -6.02 10.84 -8.02
N VAL A 140 -5.09 11.50 -8.69
CA VAL A 140 -3.91 12.10 -8.07
C VAL A 140 -4.35 13.32 -7.26
N GLY A 141 -3.94 13.37 -6.00
CA GLY A 141 -4.37 14.40 -5.04
C GLY A 141 -5.36 13.87 -4.01
N TYR A 142 -6.00 12.72 -4.26
CA TYR A 142 -6.74 12.02 -3.23
C TYR A 142 -5.79 11.46 -2.15
N ARG A 143 -6.20 11.56 -0.89
CA ARG A 143 -5.57 10.91 0.26
C ARG A 143 -6.64 10.32 1.15
N GLY A 144 -6.46 9.08 1.59
CA GLY A 144 -7.41 8.39 2.45
C GLY A 144 -7.57 6.92 2.09
N ASN A 145 -8.61 6.31 2.63
CA ASN A 145 -8.93 4.92 2.43
C ASN A 145 -10.31 4.81 1.75
N VAL A 146 -10.39 4.04 0.68
CA VAL A 146 -11.62 3.80 -0.07
C VAL A 146 -12.14 2.43 0.28
N ASN A 147 -13.16 2.41 1.15
CA ASN A 147 -13.94 1.23 1.49
C ASN A 147 -13.07 0.05 1.98
N GLY A 148 -11.91 0.34 2.57
CA GLY A 148 -10.95 -0.66 3.01
C GLY A 148 -10.31 -1.50 1.90
N MET A 149 -10.56 -1.19 0.63
CA MET A 149 -9.95 -1.90 -0.49
C MET A 149 -8.63 -1.25 -0.89
N ILE A 150 -8.63 0.07 -1.08
CA ILE A 150 -7.48 0.85 -1.53
C ILE A 150 -7.22 1.96 -0.52
N SER A 151 -5.98 2.12 -0.07
CA SER A 151 -5.56 3.35 0.63
C SER A 151 -4.51 4.10 -0.19
N VAL A 152 -4.58 5.42 -0.15
CA VAL A 152 -3.70 6.34 -0.86
C VAL A 152 -3.15 7.33 0.14
N ASP A 153 -1.82 7.41 0.25
CA ASP A 153 -1.12 8.36 1.13
C ASP A 153 -1.67 8.41 2.57
N ASP A 154 -2.16 7.27 3.09
CA ASP A 154 -2.73 7.18 4.43
C ASP A 154 -1.62 7.48 5.46
N PRO A 155 -1.70 8.62 6.19
CA PRO A 155 -0.68 8.95 7.17
C PRO A 155 -0.68 7.88 8.25
N ASP A 156 0.44 7.16 8.37
CA ASP A 156 0.63 6.07 9.32
C ASP A 156 0.51 6.59 10.78
N VAL A 157 -0.73 6.70 11.30
CA VAL A 157 -0.99 7.07 12.70
C VAL A 157 -0.91 5.81 13.57
N SER A 158 0.30 5.31 13.83
CA SER A 158 0.66 4.54 15.06
C SER A 158 2.10 4.02 15.06
N THR A 159 2.82 4.22 16.17
CA THR A 159 4.22 3.84 16.42
C THR A 159 4.43 2.43 16.97
N SER A 160 3.38 1.62 17.17
CA SER A 160 3.51 0.29 17.79
C SER A 160 3.54 -0.85 16.76
N TRP A 161 4.55 -1.73 16.85
CA TRP A 161 4.75 -2.88 15.95
C TRP A 161 3.59 -3.87 15.94
N LEU A 162 2.90 -4.06 17.08
CA LEU A 162 1.70 -4.89 17.17
C LEU A 162 0.55 -4.30 16.35
N SER A 163 0.39 -2.98 16.34
CA SER A 163 -0.68 -2.34 15.56
C SER A 163 -0.47 -2.45 14.04
N LYS A 164 0.75 -2.65 13.56
CA LYS A 164 1.07 -2.85 12.14
C LYS A 164 0.65 -4.23 11.62
N ILE A 165 0.73 -5.26 12.48
CA ILE A 165 0.34 -6.64 12.12
C ILE A 165 -1.18 -6.79 12.07
N TRP A 166 -1.90 -6.09 12.95
CA TRP A 166 -3.36 -6.22 13.12
C TRP A 166 -4.19 -5.12 12.43
N ARG A 167 -3.57 -4.13 11.76
CA ARG A 167 -4.28 -3.01 11.09
C ARG A 167 -3.76 -2.74 9.67
N ALA A 168 -3.63 -3.78 8.84
CA ALA A 168 -3.69 -3.57 7.39
C ALA A 168 -5.11 -3.08 7.05
N ARG A 169 -5.34 -1.76 7.18
CA ARG A 169 -6.64 -1.11 6.98
C ARG A 169 -7.14 -1.22 5.55
N SER A 170 -6.26 -1.55 4.61
CA SER A 170 -6.65 -1.87 3.26
C SER A 170 -5.87 -3.04 2.69
N TRP A 171 -6.50 -3.75 1.75
CA TRP A 171 -5.86 -4.82 0.99
C TRP A 171 -4.75 -4.28 0.08
N PHE A 172 -5.03 -3.16 -0.57
CA PHE A 172 -4.14 -2.52 -1.54
C PHE A 172 -3.74 -1.13 -1.03
N ARG A 173 -2.48 -0.77 -1.27
CA ARG A 173 -1.94 0.54 -0.88
C ARG A 173 -1.21 1.21 -2.02
N VAL A 174 -1.33 2.53 -2.09
CA VAL A 174 -0.57 3.40 -2.98
C VAL A 174 0.05 4.50 -2.12
N ASP A 175 1.34 4.35 -1.81
CA ASP A 175 2.06 5.31 -0.99
C ASP A 175 2.93 6.21 -1.89
N ALA A 176 2.85 7.53 -1.74
CA ALA A 176 3.65 8.49 -2.49
C ALA A 176 5.14 8.21 -2.38
N ALA A 177 5.60 7.59 -1.28
CA ALA A 177 6.98 7.12 -1.08
C ALA A 177 7.58 6.39 -2.29
N ASP A 178 6.73 5.64 -3.00
CA ASP A 178 7.17 4.65 -3.96
C ASP A 178 7.28 5.18 -5.38
N TYR A 179 6.82 6.41 -5.63
CA TYR A 179 6.66 7.00 -6.95
C TYR A 179 7.54 8.23 -7.21
N LEU A 180 7.85 8.50 -8.47
CA LEU A 180 8.66 9.63 -8.94
C LEU A 180 9.98 9.74 -8.15
N GLU A 181 10.17 10.80 -7.38
CA GLU A 181 11.31 10.94 -6.46
C GLU A 181 11.16 9.99 -5.27
N ARG A 182 12.13 9.09 -5.00
CA ARG A 182 11.99 8.11 -3.91
C ARG A 182 11.80 8.79 -2.55
N GLY A 183 10.82 8.31 -1.77
CA GLY A 183 10.52 8.80 -0.43
C GLY A 183 9.63 10.04 -0.42
N ASN A 184 9.80 10.87 0.61
CA ASN A 184 9.10 12.13 0.82
C ASN A 184 7.56 12.03 0.83
N ASN A 185 7.02 11.09 1.61
CA ASN A 185 5.59 10.81 1.71
C ASN A 185 4.76 12.05 2.09
N LYS A 186 5.35 13.01 2.80
CA LYS A 186 4.68 14.23 3.25
C LYS A 186 4.22 15.11 2.09
N LEU A 187 4.94 15.11 0.97
CA LEU A 187 4.54 15.84 -0.24
C LEU A 187 3.28 15.23 -0.87
N GLY A 188 3.12 13.91 -0.79
CA GLY A 188 2.07 13.15 -1.46
C GLY A 188 2.22 13.10 -2.98
N LEU A 189 1.32 12.40 -3.65
CA LEU A 189 1.42 12.15 -5.10
C LEU A 189 1.37 13.43 -5.94
N ARG A 190 0.42 14.35 -5.66
CA ARG A 190 0.21 15.56 -6.47
C ARG A 190 1.42 16.49 -6.46
N ALA A 191 1.93 16.86 -5.29
CA ALA A 191 3.07 17.78 -5.20
C ALA A 191 4.35 17.20 -5.81
N LYS A 192 4.52 15.86 -5.76
CA LYS A 192 5.66 15.20 -6.43
C LYS A 192 5.53 15.22 -7.95
N LEU A 193 4.32 15.03 -8.46
CA LEU A 193 4.03 15.21 -9.89
C LEU A 193 4.32 16.65 -10.32
N ASP A 194 3.86 17.65 -9.57
CA ASP A 194 4.10 19.06 -9.88
C ASP A 194 5.61 19.38 -9.90
N LYS A 195 6.36 18.89 -8.91
CA LYS A 195 7.83 19.03 -8.88
C LYS A 195 8.49 18.39 -10.10
N TYR A 196 8.03 17.21 -10.51
CA TYR A 196 8.53 16.55 -11.71
C TYR A 196 8.21 17.38 -12.98
N LEU A 197 6.98 17.86 -13.14
CA LEU A 197 6.58 18.67 -14.29
C LEU A 197 7.42 19.94 -14.40
N ILE A 198 7.63 20.65 -13.29
CA ILE A 198 8.51 21.84 -13.24
C ILE A 198 9.94 21.47 -13.68
N SER A 199 10.45 20.30 -13.28
CA SER A 199 11.78 19.83 -13.70
C SER A 199 11.89 19.45 -15.17
N GLN A 200 10.76 19.40 -15.89
CA GLN A 200 10.68 19.15 -17.33
C GLN A 200 10.24 20.40 -18.10
N ASP A 201 10.35 21.59 -17.48
CA ASP A 201 9.91 22.88 -18.04
C ASP A 201 8.41 22.90 -18.43
N ALA A 202 7.60 22.05 -17.79
CA ALA A 202 6.15 22.01 -17.96
C ALA A 202 5.44 22.69 -16.79
N ASN A 203 4.41 23.49 -17.08
CA ASN A 203 3.64 24.19 -16.06
C ASN A 203 2.58 23.27 -15.43
N PRO A 204 2.62 22.96 -14.12
CA PRO A 204 1.63 22.10 -13.49
C PRO A 204 0.18 22.61 -13.58
N ALA A 205 0.00 23.93 -13.74
CA ALA A 205 -1.33 24.53 -13.88
C ALA A 205 -2.03 24.13 -15.20
N ASP A 206 -1.27 23.70 -16.20
CA ASP A 206 -1.81 23.19 -17.47
C ASP A 206 -2.44 21.79 -17.29
N TYR A 207 -2.15 21.12 -16.17
CA TYR A 207 -2.60 19.78 -15.84
C TYR A 207 -3.30 19.73 -14.46
N PRO A 208 -4.43 20.41 -14.26
CA PRO A 208 -5.11 20.47 -12.96
C PRO A 208 -5.65 19.11 -12.50
N HIS A 209 -5.91 18.20 -13.44
CA HIS A 209 -6.41 16.87 -13.15
C HIS A 209 -5.38 15.80 -13.56
N ALA A 210 -5.18 14.80 -12.71
CA ALA A 210 -4.27 13.70 -12.99
C ALA A 210 -4.81 12.39 -12.42
N PHE A 211 -4.51 11.29 -13.11
CA PHE A 211 -4.97 9.94 -12.76
C PHE A 211 -3.82 8.95 -12.88
N LEU A 212 -3.52 8.22 -11.81
CA LEU A 212 -2.42 7.28 -11.72
C LEU A 212 -2.93 5.85 -11.90
N VAL A 213 -2.39 5.15 -12.89
CA VAL A 213 -2.56 3.70 -13.08
C VAL A 213 -1.26 3.01 -12.70
N THR A 214 -1.32 2.13 -11.70
CA THR A 214 -0.12 1.46 -11.18
C THR A 214 -0.44 0.12 -10.51
N VAL A 215 0.59 -0.65 -10.19
CA VAL A 215 0.48 -1.84 -9.35
C VAL A 215 0.40 -1.42 -7.89
N PRO A 216 -0.66 -1.80 -7.15
CA PRO A 216 -0.73 -1.49 -5.73
C PRO A 216 0.28 -2.32 -4.94
N LYS A 217 0.65 -1.82 -3.77
CA LYS A 217 1.29 -2.63 -2.74
C LYS A 217 0.27 -3.54 -2.10
N PHE A 218 0.60 -4.83 -2.02
CA PHE A 218 -0.22 -5.86 -1.39
C PHE A 218 0.58 -6.54 -0.28
N LEU A 219 0.03 -6.58 0.94
CA LEU A 219 0.69 -7.12 2.15
C LEU A 219 2.14 -6.63 2.36
N GLY A 220 2.41 -5.37 2.00
CA GLY A 220 3.72 -4.74 2.16
C GLY A 220 4.68 -4.93 0.98
N TYR A 221 4.35 -5.77 0.00
CA TYR A 221 5.16 -6.00 -1.19
C TYR A 221 4.63 -5.24 -2.39
N GLN A 222 5.54 -4.61 -3.14
CA GLN A 222 5.22 -3.94 -4.38
C GLN A 222 6.40 -4.04 -5.35
N PHE A 223 6.13 -4.51 -6.56
CA PHE A 223 7.04 -4.39 -7.69
C PHE A 223 6.26 -3.84 -8.89
N SER A 224 6.36 -2.53 -9.10
CA SER A 224 5.70 -1.82 -10.19
C SER A 224 6.72 -1.48 -11.27
N PRO A 225 6.87 -2.29 -12.34
CA PRO A 225 7.86 -2.05 -13.39
C PRO A 225 7.54 -0.81 -14.22
N VAL A 226 6.26 -0.43 -14.30
CA VAL A 226 5.81 0.79 -14.96
C VAL A 226 4.56 1.33 -14.26
N SER A 227 4.47 2.65 -14.12
CA SER A 227 3.27 3.37 -13.70
C SER A 227 2.95 4.46 -14.72
N PHE A 228 1.66 4.71 -14.95
CA PHE A 228 1.19 5.69 -15.94
C PHE A 228 0.41 6.80 -15.24
N TRP A 229 0.87 8.02 -15.39
CA TRP A 229 0.21 9.21 -14.87
C TRP A 229 -0.47 9.93 -16.04
N TYR A 230 -1.77 9.74 -16.18
CA TYR A 230 -2.57 10.46 -17.17
C TYR A 230 -2.80 11.88 -16.67
N LEU A 231 -2.47 12.87 -17.49
CA LEU A 231 -2.56 14.29 -17.19
C LEU A 231 -3.60 14.92 -18.10
N TYR A 232 -4.54 15.64 -17.50
CA TYR A 232 -5.66 16.25 -18.20
C TYR A 232 -5.64 17.75 -18.01
N SER A 233 -6.01 18.46 -19.07
CA SER A 233 -6.22 19.90 -19.07
C SER A 233 -7.37 20.33 -18.14
N SER A 234 -7.57 21.65 -18.01
CA SER A 234 -8.76 22.23 -17.36
C SER A 234 -10.07 21.72 -17.95
N ASP A 235 -10.06 21.38 -19.24
CA ASP A 235 -11.22 20.92 -19.99
C ASP A 235 -11.43 19.40 -19.86
N ARG A 236 -10.67 18.74 -18.97
CA ARG A 236 -10.70 17.29 -18.70
C ARG A 236 -10.36 16.44 -19.92
N THR A 237 -9.64 17.03 -20.89
CA THR A 237 -9.13 16.32 -22.05
C THR A 237 -7.74 15.77 -21.77
N LEU A 238 -7.46 14.53 -22.17
CA LEU A 238 -6.12 13.94 -22.02
C LEU A 238 -5.10 14.78 -22.79
N SER A 239 -4.08 15.29 -22.11
CA SER A 239 -3.06 16.18 -22.69
C SER A 239 -1.65 15.62 -22.62
N ALA A 240 -1.35 14.80 -21.62
CA ALA A 240 -0.05 14.14 -21.51
C ALA A 240 -0.14 12.85 -20.67
N VAL A 241 0.88 12.00 -20.79
CA VAL A 241 1.10 10.86 -19.90
C VAL A 241 2.53 10.90 -19.39
N VAL A 242 2.74 10.80 -18.08
CA VAL A 242 4.06 10.47 -17.52
C VAL A 242 4.18 8.96 -17.43
N VAL A 243 5.14 8.39 -18.15
CA VAL A 243 5.49 6.97 -18.07
C VAL A 243 6.63 6.82 -17.08
N GLU A 244 6.31 6.40 -15.86
CA GLU A 244 7.29 6.11 -14.82
C GLU A 244 7.75 4.67 -14.93
N MET A 245 8.95 4.45 -15.45
CA MET A 245 9.56 3.14 -15.60
C MET A 245 10.55 2.86 -14.47
N ASN A 246 10.46 1.66 -13.89
CA ASN A 246 11.30 1.21 -12.78
C ASN A 246 12.04 -0.07 -13.16
N ASN A 247 13.33 -0.14 -12.85
CA ASN A 247 14.09 -1.37 -13.05
C ASN A 247 14.35 -2.14 -11.75
N THR A 248 14.80 -3.37 -11.89
CA THR A 248 15.14 -4.27 -10.76
C THR A 248 16.38 -3.81 -9.97
N PHE A 249 17.14 -2.85 -10.49
CA PHE A 249 18.30 -2.25 -9.81
C PHE A 249 17.91 -1.06 -8.93
N GLY A 250 16.63 -0.71 -8.88
CA GLY A 250 16.10 0.37 -8.05
C GLY A 250 16.18 1.76 -8.68
N GLU A 251 16.62 1.86 -9.93
CA GLU A 251 16.53 3.09 -10.73
C GLU A 251 15.09 3.33 -11.18
N ARG A 252 14.73 4.61 -11.24
CA ARG A 252 13.43 5.08 -11.74
C ARG A 252 13.63 6.15 -12.79
N ARG A 253 12.85 6.08 -13.85
CA ARG A 253 12.87 7.05 -14.96
C ARG A 253 11.46 7.40 -15.37
N PRO A 254 10.96 8.58 -14.96
CA PRO A 254 9.75 9.16 -15.52
C PRO A 254 10.01 9.85 -16.86
N TYR A 255 9.16 9.59 -17.85
CA TYR A 255 9.17 10.24 -19.16
C TYR A 255 7.85 10.96 -19.39
N LEU A 256 7.90 12.27 -19.63
CA LEU A 256 6.74 13.06 -20.02
C LEU A 256 6.48 12.88 -21.52
N VAL A 257 5.30 12.38 -21.86
CA VAL A 257 4.85 12.19 -23.25
C VAL A 257 3.65 13.09 -23.48
N LEU A 258 3.82 14.11 -24.33
CA LEU A 258 2.76 15.03 -24.70
C LEU A 258 1.87 14.41 -25.77
N ARG A 259 0.57 14.67 -25.68
CA ARG A 259 -0.38 14.29 -26.74
C ARG A 259 -0.18 15.21 -27.94
N ASP A 260 -0.09 14.62 -29.13
CA ASP A 260 -0.22 15.36 -30.36
C ASP A 260 -1.71 15.67 -30.63
N THR A 261 -2.08 16.95 -30.63
CA THR A 261 -3.45 17.42 -30.86
C THR A 261 -3.72 17.78 -32.32
N THR A 262 -2.75 17.60 -33.23
CA THR A 262 -2.90 17.96 -34.65
C THR A 262 -3.98 17.12 -35.36
N ASP A 263 -4.12 15.85 -35.01
CA ASP A 263 -5.15 14.97 -35.54
C ASP A 263 -6.58 15.36 -35.09
N ASP A 264 -6.73 15.95 -33.91
CA ASP A 264 -8.04 16.39 -33.39
C ASP A 264 -8.55 17.63 -34.14
N ALA A 265 -7.65 18.55 -34.50
CA ALA A 265 -7.98 19.74 -35.28
C ALA A 265 -8.52 19.38 -36.67
N THR A 266 -7.97 18.33 -37.29
CA THR A 266 -8.39 17.85 -38.62
C THR A 266 -9.78 17.22 -38.58
N ARG A 267 -10.12 16.52 -37.49
CA ARG A 267 -11.46 15.91 -37.30
C ARG A 267 -12.56 16.94 -37.05
N ILE A 268 -12.25 18.07 -36.41
CA ILE A 268 -13.22 19.15 -36.19
C ILE A 268 -13.60 19.84 -37.52
N THR A 269 -12.68 19.91 -38.49
CA THR A 269 -12.95 20.51 -39.80
C THR A 269 -13.76 19.62 -40.76
N SER A 270 -13.71 18.30 -40.58
CA SER A 270 -14.62 17.37 -41.25
C SER A 270 -15.88 17.24 -40.41
N ASN A 271 -17.06 17.65 -40.90
CA ASN A 271 -18.37 17.51 -40.23
C ASN A 271 -18.81 16.02 -40.00
N GLU A 272 -17.90 15.13 -39.60
CA GLU A 272 -18.19 13.77 -39.19
C GLU A 272 -18.77 13.79 -37.78
N VAL A 273 -20.10 13.73 -37.73
CA VAL A 273 -20.91 13.62 -36.51
C VAL A 273 -20.44 12.41 -35.69
N SER A 274 -19.88 12.71 -34.51
CA SER A 274 -19.93 11.97 -33.25
C SER A 274 -20.17 10.45 -33.34
N GLN A 275 -19.19 9.68 -33.81
CA GLN A 275 -18.94 8.37 -33.22
C GLN A 275 -17.79 8.51 -32.22
N LEU A 276 -18.03 8.03 -30.99
CA LEU A 276 -17.11 7.96 -29.85
C LEU A 276 -15.86 7.16 -30.23
N THR A 277 -14.98 7.76 -31.04
CA THR A 277 -13.66 7.22 -31.29
C THR A 277 -12.85 7.43 -30.02
N PRO A 278 -12.25 6.36 -29.48
CA PRO A 278 -11.46 6.49 -28.26
C PRO A 278 -10.33 7.50 -28.49
N VAL A 279 -10.13 8.38 -27.52
CA VAL A 279 -9.00 9.29 -27.51
C VAL A 279 -7.73 8.48 -27.26
N TRP A 280 -6.74 8.65 -28.12
CA TRP A 280 -5.43 8.00 -28.00
C TRP A 280 -4.34 9.04 -27.85
N LEU A 281 -3.33 8.71 -27.04
CA LEU A 281 -2.07 9.41 -26.96
C LEU A 281 -0.98 8.50 -27.53
N ASN A 282 -0.26 9.00 -28.53
CA ASN A 282 0.92 8.36 -29.08
C ASN A 282 2.17 9.18 -28.72
N GLY A 283 3.32 8.53 -28.65
CA GLY A 283 4.57 9.24 -28.45
C GLY A 283 5.77 8.34 -28.51
N THR A 284 6.94 8.90 -28.81
CA THR A 284 8.21 8.18 -28.91
C THR A 284 9.30 8.96 -28.21
N TRP A 285 10.13 8.27 -27.43
CA TRP A 285 11.28 8.88 -26.74
C TRP A 285 12.49 7.97 -26.77
N LYS A 286 13.67 8.56 -26.59
CA LYS A 286 14.92 7.81 -26.56
C LYS A 286 15.04 7.06 -25.24
N LYS A 287 15.39 5.78 -25.32
CA LYS A 287 15.76 5.00 -24.14
C LYS A 287 17.12 5.46 -23.61
N ASP A 288 17.22 5.64 -22.30
CA ASP A 288 18.46 6.12 -21.66
C ASP A 288 18.89 5.29 -20.44
N PHE A 289 18.14 4.25 -20.03
CA PHE A 289 18.49 3.38 -18.91
C PHE A 289 18.19 1.89 -19.16
N HIS A 290 18.67 1.01 -18.28
CA HIS A 290 18.49 -0.43 -18.42
C HIS A 290 17.20 -0.92 -17.75
N MET A 291 16.22 -1.32 -18.55
CA MET A 291 15.08 -2.13 -18.08
C MET A 291 15.43 -3.62 -17.93
N SER A 292 16.46 -4.08 -18.67
CA SER A 292 16.98 -5.44 -18.59
C SER A 292 18.48 -5.40 -18.90
N PRO A 293 19.31 -6.14 -18.15
CA PRO A 293 20.76 -6.20 -18.39
C PRO A 293 21.10 -6.78 -19.78
N PHE A 294 20.19 -7.53 -20.38
CA PHE A 294 20.38 -8.16 -21.70
C PHE A 294 20.03 -7.25 -22.87
N ASN A 295 19.48 -6.06 -22.61
CA ASN A 295 19.12 -5.09 -23.63
C ASN A 295 20.03 -3.87 -23.57
N SER A 296 20.52 -3.43 -24.73
CA SER A 296 21.25 -2.17 -24.86
C SER A 296 20.41 -0.98 -24.37
N ARG A 297 21.08 0.06 -23.85
CA ARG A 297 20.45 1.36 -23.56
C ARG A 297 20.08 2.10 -24.83
N ASN A 298 20.71 1.79 -25.96
CA ASN A 298 20.42 2.45 -27.23
C ASN A 298 19.10 1.94 -27.83
N GLY A 299 18.31 2.87 -28.35
CA GLY A 299 17.00 2.61 -28.95
C GLY A 299 15.98 3.67 -28.55
N SER A 300 14.73 3.39 -28.85
CA SER A 300 13.59 4.24 -28.50
C SER A 300 12.44 3.39 -27.97
N TYR A 301 11.67 3.98 -27.08
CA TYR A 301 10.36 3.48 -26.70
C TYR A 301 9.31 4.23 -27.49
N SER A 302 8.25 3.54 -27.90
CA SER A 302 7.01 4.16 -28.33
C SER A 302 5.86 3.72 -27.43
N LEU A 303 4.94 4.65 -27.18
CA LEU A 303 3.73 4.47 -26.41
C LEU A 303 2.52 4.71 -27.30
N LEU A 304 1.52 3.86 -27.13
CA LEU A 304 0.15 4.13 -27.53
C LEU A 304 -0.74 3.85 -26.32
N ALA A 305 -1.36 4.88 -25.78
CA ALA A 305 -2.22 4.79 -24.60
C ALA A 305 -3.61 5.34 -24.91
N ARG A 306 -4.64 4.55 -24.61
CA ARG A 306 -6.03 5.00 -24.66
C ARG A 306 -6.34 5.87 -23.44
N ASP A 307 -7.11 6.94 -23.64
CA ASP A 307 -7.71 7.69 -22.54
C ASP A 307 -8.66 6.79 -21.74
N PRO A 308 -8.39 6.54 -20.45
CA PRO A 308 -9.25 5.70 -19.62
C PRO A 308 -10.66 6.27 -19.39
N PHE A 309 -10.90 7.53 -19.71
CA PHE A 309 -12.19 8.20 -19.52
C PHE A 309 -12.82 8.75 -20.80
N GLU A 310 -12.25 8.47 -21.98
CA GLU A 310 -12.81 8.88 -23.29
C GLU A 310 -13.12 10.40 -23.39
N GLY A 311 -12.29 11.26 -22.77
CA GLY A 311 -12.28 12.69 -23.00
C GLY A 311 -13.10 13.58 -22.05
N ASN A 312 -13.81 13.04 -21.06
CA ASN A 312 -14.59 13.86 -20.12
C ASN A 312 -14.39 13.56 -18.62
N MET A 313 -13.60 12.55 -18.27
CA MET A 313 -13.37 12.11 -16.88
C MET A 313 -14.64 11.74 -16.10
N GLU A 314 -15.77 11.44 -16.76
CA GLU A 314 -17.03 11.10 -16.08
C GLU A 314 -17.25 9.60 -15.90
N GLY A 315 -16.63 8.76 -16.74
CA GLY A 315 -16.78 7.32 -16.68
C GLY A 315 -15.50 6.58 -17.04
N PHE A 316 -15.06 5.69 -16.17
CA PHE A 316 -13.88 4.86 -16.43
C PHE A 316 -14.22 3.72 -17.40
N ARG A 317 -13.48 3.61 -18.49
CA ARG A 317 -13.72 2.70 -19.62
C ARG A 317 -12.71 1.57 -19.71
N GLY A 318 -11.71 1.56 -18.83
CA GLY A 318 -10.60 0.61 -18.86
C GLY A 318 -9.33 1.25 -19.39
N ILE A 319 -8.24 0.48 -19.35
CA ILE A 319 -6.95 0.87 -19.90
C ILE A 319 -6.63 0.00 -21.11
N ASP A 320 -5.95 0.59 -22.09
CA ASP A 320 -5.30 -0.12 -23.18
C ASP A 320 -4.01 0.63 -23.53
N ILE A 321 -2.89 0.02 -23.21
CA ILE A 321 -1.58 0.64 -23.27
C ILE A 321 -0.64 -0.31 -23.99
N ALA A 322 -0.09 0.13 -25.11
CA ALA A 322 0.97 -0.56 -25.83
C ALA A 322 2.29 0.20 -25.67
N LEU A 323 3.34 -0.53 -25.31
CA LEU A 323 4.71 -0.05 -25.19
C LEU A 323 5.61 -0.91 -26.05
N ASN A 324 6.25 -0.30 -27.04
CA ASN A 324 7.18 -1.00 -27.93
C ASN A 324 8.60 -0.46 -27.74
N LEU A 325 9.58 -1.36 -27.76
CA LEU A 325 11.00 -1.03 -27.74
C LEU A 325 11.58 -1.32 -29.12
N VAL A 326 12.16 -0.30 -29.72
CA VAL A 326 12.88 -0.39 -30.99
C VAL A 326 14.37 -0.20 -30.73
N SER A 327 15.20 -1.03 -31.33
CA SER A 327 16.67 -0.90 -31.24
C SER A 327 17.15 0.34 -32.01
N SER A 328 18.40 0.76 -31.77
CA SER A 328 19.03 1.84 -32.55
C SER A 328 19.16 1.56 -34.05
N LYS A 329 18.93 0.32 -34.50
CA LYS A 329 18.91 -0.08 -35.90
C LYS A 329 17.49 -0.12 -36.51
N GLY A 330 16.48 0.38 -35.78
CA GLY A 330 15.08 0.35 -36.23
C GLY A 330 14.39 -1.01 -36.08
N GLN A 331 15.06 -2.03 -35.52
CA GLN A 331 14.45 -3.36 -35.35
C GLN A 331 13.59 -3.42 -34.08
N PRO A 332 12.35 -3.94 -34.15
CA PRO A 332 11.51 -4.18 -32.97
C PRO A 332 12.18 -5.20 -32.06
N LYS A 333 12.18 -4.93 -30.76
CA LYS A 333 12.84 -5.77 -29.74
C LYS A 333 11.83 -6.39 -28.79
N LEU A 334 10.90 -5.57 -28.30
CA LEU A 334 9.94 -5.96 -27.30
C LEU A 334 8.65 -5.18 -27.54
N ASP A 335 7.54 -5.89 -27.63
CA ASP A 335 6.20 -5.34 -27.69
C ASP A 335 5.46 -5.77 -26.42
N VAL A 336 4.95 -4.80 -25.68
CA VAL A 336 4.22 -5.01 -24.43
C VAL A 336 2.86 -4.38 -24.55
N ARG A 337 1.81 -5.10 -24.15
CA ARG A 337 0.48 -4.54 -24.02
C ARG A 337 -0.07 -4.82 -22.64
N LEU A 338 -0.61 -3.79 -22.00
CA LEU A 338 -1.36 -3.85 -20.76
C LEU A 338 -2.77 -3.37 -21.05
N TYR A 339 -3.76 -4.23 -20.87
CA TYR A 339 -5.15 -3.88 -21.12
C TYR A 339 -6.08 -4.45 -20.05
N SER A 340 -7.20 -3.77 -19.81
CA SER A 340 -8.21 -4.22 -18.86
C SER A 340 -8.89 -5.51 -19.31
N GLU A 341 -9.05 -6.44 -18.37
CA GLU A 341 -9.88 -7.63 -18.53
C GLU A 341 -11.22 -7.41 -17.85
N GLY A 342 -12.26 -7.20 -18.65
CA GLY A 342 -13.61 -6.95 -18.14
C GLY A 342 -13.78 -5.55 -17.56
N LYS A 343 -14.80 -5.41 -16.69
CA LYS A 343 -15.18 -4.12 -16.11
C LYS A 343 -14.31 -3.83 -14.89
N ALA A 344 -13.72 -2.64 -14.84
CA ALA A 344 -13.05 -2.16 -13.63
C ALA A 344 -14.05 -1.98 -12.49
N LEU A 345 -13.61 -2.27 -11.28
CA LEU A 345 -14.43 -2.21 -10.07
C LEU A 345 -14.12 -0.93 -9.33
N GLU A 346 -15.13 -0.11 -9.08
CA GLU A 346 -14.98 1.10 -8.29
C GLU A 346 -15.00 0.73 -6.80
N ALA A 347 -13.89 0.96 -6.10
CA ALA A 347 -13.70 0.49 -4.73
C ALA A 347 -14.78 1.06 -3.77
N SER A 348 -15.25 2.29 -4.02
CA SER A 348 -16.30 2.96 -3.24
C SER A 348 -17.66 2.23 -3.31
N GLN A 349 -17.93 1.52 -4.41
CA GLN A 349 -19.23 0.88 -4.68
C GLN A 349 -19.26 -0.60 -4.28
N MET A 350 -18.13 -1.19 -3.90
CA MET A 350 -18.06 -2.63 -3.61
C MET A 350 -18.77 -3.00 -2.30
N GLY A 351 -19.67 -3.96 -2.37
CA GLY A 351 -20.27 -4.56 -1.17
C GLY A 351 -19.30 -5.49 -0.43
N PRO A 352 -19.49 -5.79 0.87
CA PRO A 352 -18.58 -6.66 1.64
C PRO A 352 -18.34 -8.05 1.03
N LEU A 353 -19.38 -8.63 0.41
CA LEU A 353 -19.27 -9.93 -0.25
C LEU A 353 -18.46 -9.85 -1.55
N GLU A 354 -18.59 -8.76 -2.30
CA GLU A 354 -17.80 -8.52 -3.52
C GLU A 354 -16.33 -8.30 -3.19
N GLN A 355 -16.05 -7.57 -2.11
CA GLN A 355 -14.69 -7.40 -1.59
C GLN A 355 -14.06 -8.73 -1.19
N ALA A 356 -14.76 -9.53 -0.39
CA ALA A 356 -14.28 -10.85 0.03
C ALA A 356 -14.02 -11.76 -1.18
N LYS A 357 -14.95 -11.78 -2.14
CA LYS A 357 -14.78 -12.56 -3.38
C LYS A 357 -13.57 -12.08 -4.19
N PHE A 358 -13.39 -10.77 -4.33
CA PHE A 358 -12.29 -10.19 -5.09
C PHE A 358 -10.92 -10.57 -4.51
N VAL A 359 -10.77 -10.51 -3.19
CA VAL A 359 -9.50 -10.82 -2.52
C VAL A 359 -9.17 -12.31 -2.55
N LEU A 360 -10.18 -13.17 -2.62
CA LEU A 360 -10.02 -14.63 -2.66
C LEU A 360 -9.79 -15.20 -4.06
N THR A 361 -9.93 -14.39 -5.12
CA THR A 361 -9.76 -14.81 -6.52
C THR A 361 -8.43 -14.29 -7.05
#